data_AF-A0A919C0W7-F1
#
_entry.id   AF-A0A919C0W7-F1
#
_cell.length_a   1.000
_cell.length_b   1.000
_cell.length_c   1.000
_cell.angle_alpha   90.00
_cell.angle_beta   90.00
_cell.angle_gamma   90.00
#
_symmetry.space_group_name_H-M   'P 1'
#
loop_
_entity.id
_entity.type
_entity.pdbx_description
1 polymer ?
#
loop_
_entity_poly.entity_id
_entity_poly.type
_entity_poly.pdbx_seq_one_letter_code
_entity_poly.pdbx_strand_id
1 'polypeptide(L)' 'MLRYLPFLLVMALLIYSVSWLFTGRTRRGPAGGAGQAERPRGTAGRWVAPDDNPEFLKSLDERTRGGDDGPRRD' A
#
# COMPACT_ATOMS: atom_id res chain seq x y z
N MET A 1 21.59 35.40 29.28
CA MET A 1 21.20 33.97 29.28
C MET A 1 20.41 33.57 28.03
N LEU A 2 19.57 34.45 27.44
CA LEU A 2 18.78 34.13 26.24
C LEU A 2 19.57 34.01 24.92
N ARG A 3 20.84 34.42 24.88
CA ARG A 3 21.68 34.36 23.66
C ARG A 3 21.82 32.94 23.08
N TYR A 4 21.71 31.91 23.92
CA TYR A 4 21.82 30.51 23.50
C TYR A 4 20.47 29.84 23.21
N LEU A 5 19.36 30.50 23.53
CA LEU A 5 18.01 29.99 23.32
C LEU A 5 17.73 29.56 21.86
N PRO A 6 18.10 30.33 20.82
CA PRO A 6 17.89 29.88 19.44
C PRO A 6 18.73 28.64 19.08
N PHE A 7 19.94 28.54 19.62
CA PHE A 7 20.80 27.37 19.37
C PHE A 7 20.23 26.11 20.01
N LEU A 8 19.72 26.21 21.25
CA LEU A 8 19.05 25.11 21.94
C LEU A 8 17.78 24.66 21.20
N LEU A 9 17.01 25.61 20.67
CA LEU A 9 15.79 25.33 19.88
C LEU A 9 16.11 24.53 18.62
N VAL A 10 17.12 24.98 17.84
CA VAL A 10 17.55 24.28 16.62
C VAL A 10 18.07 22.89 16.95
N MET A 11 18.86 22.76 18.01
CA MET A 11 19.40 21.46 18.42
C MET A 11 18.30 20.50 18.86
N ALA A 12 17.30 20.97 19.61
CA ALA A 12 16.15 20.17 20.03
C ALA A 12 15.33 19.69 18.82
N LEU A 13 15.08 20.55 17.84
CA LEU A 13 14.40 20.19 16.58
C LEU A 13 15.17 19.14 15.77
N LEU A 14 16.50 19.30 15.65
CA LEU A 14 17.36 18.33 14.97
C LEU A 14 17.35 16.98 15.68
N ILE A 15 17.54 16.97 17.00
CA ILE A 15 17.51 15.74 17.80
C ILE A 15 16.16 15.05 17.67
N TYR A 16 15.06 15.81 17.71
CA TYR A 16 13.70 15.27 17.54
C TYR A 16 13.52 14.60 16.16
N SER A 17 13.89 15.28 15.08
CA SER A 17 13.80 14.77 13.71
C SER A 17 14.63 13.51 13.51
N VAL A 18 15.86 13.52 14.03
CA VAL A 18 16.78 12.38 13.95
C VAL A 18 16.27 11.20 14.80
N SER A 19 15.73 11.46 15.98
CA SER A 19 15.13 10.43 16.86
C SER A 19 13.93 9.73 16.21
N TRP A 20 13.14 10.46 15.42
CA TRP A 20 12.04 9.87 14.64
C TRP A 20 12.55 8.84 13.61
N LEU A 21 13.64 9.17 12.92
CA LEU A 21 14.25 8.28 11.94
C LEU A 21 14.83 7.01 12.59
N PHE A 22 15.43 7.15 13.78
CA PHE A 22 15.90 6.00 14.55
C PHE A 22 14.76 5.13 15.10
N THR A 23 13.64 5.75 15.52
CA THR A 23 12.44 5.05 15.99
C THR A 23 11.73 4.27 14.88
N GLY A 24 11.81 4.75 13.63
CA GLY A 24 11.31 4.02 12.46
C GLY A 24 12.23 2.88 12.01
N ARG A 25 13.54 3.02 12.20
CA ARG A 25 14.54 2.04 11.72
C ARG A 25 14.61 0.76 12.55
N THR A 26 14.16 0.77 13.80
CA THR A 26 14.01 -0.45 14.61
C THR A 26 12.76 -1.27 14.28
N ARG A 27 11.87 -0.78 13.40
CA ARG A 27 10.73 -1.58 12.91
C ARG A 27 11.11 -2.43 11.69
N ARG A 28 12.03 -3.38 11.89
CA ARG A 28 11.94 -4.67 11.19
C ARG A 28 10.74 -5.41 11.81
N GLY A 29 9.53 -5.05 11.36
CA GLY A 29 8.26 -5.60 11.86
C GLY A 29 7.14 -4.61 11.57
N PRO A 30 6.12 -4.97 10.76
CA PRO A 30 5.16 -4.01 10.24
C PRO A 30 4.17 -3.62 11.35
N ALA A 31 4.36 -2.45 11.95
CA ALA A 31 3.30 -1.79 12.69
C ALA A 31 3.57 -0.28 12.77
N GLY A 32 2.80 0.51 12.03
CA GLY A 32 2.51 1.91 12.37
C GLY A 32 3.60 2.94 12.08
N GLY A 33 3.74 3.33 10.82
CA GLY A 33 4.32 4.63 10.46
C GLY A 33 3.34 5.75 10.82
N ALA A 34 3.80 6.78 11.54
CA ALA A 34 3.07 8.03 11.59
C ALA A 34 3.47 8.85 10.36
N GLY A 35 2.54 8.91 9.42
CA GLY A 35 2.71 9.56 8.14
C GLY A 35 1.59 9.14 7.22
N GLN A 36 0.54 9.94 7.22
CA GLN A 36 -0.57 9.97 6.26
C GLN A 36 -1.74 9.01 6.52
N ALA A 37 -2.84 9.66 6.92
CA ALA A 37 -4.22 9.31 6.69
C ALA A 37 -4.65 7.89 7.08
N GLU A 38 -5.48 7.83 8.12
CA GLU A 38 -6.60 6.90 8.18
C GLU A 38 -7.33 6.87 6.82
N ARG A 39 -6.87 6.00 5.92
CA ARG A 39 -7.76 5.44 4.92
C ARG A 39 -8.67 4.49 5.70
N PRO A 40 -10.00 4.65 5.60
CA PRO A 40 -10.92 3.73 6.25
C PRO A 40 -10.53 2.32 5.82
N ARG A 41 -10.21 1.46 6.79
CA ARG A 41 -10.20 0.01 6.60
C ARG A 41 -11.64 -0.46 6.41
N GLY A 42 -12.30 0.06 5.37
CA GLY A 42 -13.35 -0.68 4.72
C GLY A 42 -12.65 -1.77 3.93
N THR A 43 -13.09 -3.01 4.10
CA THR A 43 -13.66 -3.88 3.07
C THR A 43 -13.68 -3.40 1.60
N ALA A 44 -12.73 -2.62 1.14
CA ALA A 44 -12.52 -2.30 -0.26
C ALA A 44 -11.78 -3.50 -0.82
N GLY A 45 -12.46 -4.25 -1.68
CA GLY A 45 -12.02 -5.53 -2.23
C GLY A 45 -10.53 -5.53 -2.53
N ARG A 46 -9.84 -6.59 -2.08
CA ARG A 46 -8.46 -6.87 -2.44
C ARG A 46 -8.32 -6.60 -3.93
N TRP A 47 -7.57 -5.57 -4.29
CA TRP A 47 -7.30 -5.28 -5.69
C TRP A 47 -6.48 -6.45 -6.22
N VAL A 48 -7.14 -7.31 -6.99
CA VAL A 48 -6.52 -8.43 -7.69
C VAL A 48 -6.22 -7.91 -9.09
N ALA A 49 -4.97 -8.04 -9.52
CA ALA A 49 -4.59 -7.63 -10.86
C ALA A 49 -5.45 -8.40 -11.88
N PRO A 50 -5.82 -7.79 -13.03
CA PRO A 50 -6.76 -8.40 -13.98
C PRO A 50 -6.32 -9.78 -14.50
N ASP A 51 -5.02 -10.07 -14.49
CA ASP A 51 -4.41 -11.35 -14.82
C ASP A 51 -4.59 -12.42 -13.72
N ASP A 52 -4.53 -12.04 -12.44
CA ASP A 52 -4.70 -12.93 -11.30
C ASP A 52 -6.16 -13.11 -10.85
N ASN A 53 -7.14 -12.51 -11.56
CA ASN A 53 -8.56 -12.61 -11.20
C ASN A 53 -9.15 -13.97 -11.63
N PRO A 54 -9.64 -14.80 -10.69
CA PRO A 54 -10.23 -16.10 -11.02
C PRO A 54 -11.45 -16.00 -11.95
N GLU A 55 -12.25 -14.93 -11.86
CA GLU A 55 -13.40 -14.72 -12.75
C GLU A 55 -12.97 -14.35 -14.17
N PHE A 56 -11.82 -13.67 -14.33
CA PHE A 56 -11.27 -13.35 -15.65
C PHE A 56 -10.77 -14.61 -16.37
N LEU A 57 -10.03 -15.46 -15.67
CA LEU A 57 -9.54 -16.74 -16.21
C LEU A 57 -10.68 -17.67 -16.63
N LYS A 58 -11.76 -17.75 -15.82
CA LYS A 58 -12.98 -18.51 -16.18
C LYS A 58 -13.61 -18.00 -17.47
N SER A 59 -13.71 -16.68 -17.65
CA SER A 59 -14.30 -16.09 -18.86
C SER A 59 -13.50 -16.39 -20.14
N LEU A 60 -12.18 -16.56 -20.02
CA LEU A 60 -11.31 -16.98 -21.12
C LEU A 60 -11.50 -18.47 -21.45
N ASP A 61 -11.59 -19.31 -20.43
CA ASP A 61 -11.81 -20.76 -20.57
C ASP A 61 -13.20 -21.06 -21.18
N GLU A 62 -14.25 -20.36 -20.74
CA GLU A 62 -15.60 -20.46 -21.30
C GLU A 62 -15.66 -19.99 -22.77
N ARG A 63 -14.97 -18.90 -23.12
CA ARG A 63 -14.88 -18.43 -24.51
C ARG A 63 -14.11 -19.42 -25.39
N THR A 64 -13.07 -20.04 -24.84
CA THR A 64 -12.25 -21.02 -25.56
C THR A 64 -13.03 -22.33 -25.79
N ARG A 65 -13.82 -22.80 -24.81
CA ARG A 65 -14.66 -24.00 -24.98
C ARG A 65 -15.92 -23.76 -25.81
N GLY A 66 -16.62 -22.64 -25.58
CA GLY A 66 -17.88 -22.33 -26.27
C GLY A 66 -17.72 -21.84 -27.71
N GLY A 67 -16.49 -21.56 -28.15
CA GLY A 67 -16.18 -21.18 -29.53
C GLY A 67 -16.22 -22.34 -30.53
N ASP A 68 -16.14 -23.58 -30.06
CA ASP A 68 -16.17 -24.79 -30.90
C ASP A 68 -17.59 -25.36 -31.13
N ASP A 69 -18.59 -24.83 -30.42
CA ASP A 69 -20.00 -25.28 -30.49
C ASP A 69 -20.90 -24.33 -31.32
N GLY A 70 -20.31 -23.52 -32.20
CA GLY A 70 -21.09 -22.76 -33.18
C GLY A 70 -21.87 -23.73 -34.08
N PRO A 71 -23.19 -23.52 -34.30
CA PRO A 71 -23.95 -24.43 -35.16
C PRO A 71 -23.27 -24.42 -36.53
N ARG A 72 -22.79 -25.61 -36.97
CA ARG A 72 -22.52 -25.83 -38.39
C ARG A 72 -23.81 -25.49 -39.10
N ARG A 73 -23.82 -24.33 -39.76
CA ARG A 73 -24.85 -23.99 -40.74
C ARG A 73 -24.49 -24.80 -41.99
N ASP A 74 -25.09 -25.97 -42.09
CA ASP A 74 -25.32 -26.72 -43.31
C ASP A 74 -26.29 -25.98 -44.25
#